data_AF-A0A8T7JIW6-F1
#
_entry.id   AF-A0A8T7JIW6-F1
#
_cell.length_a   1.000
_cell.length_b   1.000
_cell.length_c   1.000
_cell.angle_alpha   90.00
_cell.angle_beta   90.00
_cell.angle_gamma   90.00
#
_symmetry.space_group_name_H-M   'P 1'
#
loop_
_entity.id
_entity.type
_entity.pdbx_description
1 polymer ?
#
loop_
_entity_poly.entity_id
_entity_poly.type
_entity_poly.pdbx_seq_one_letter_code
_entity_poly.pdbx_strand_id
1 'polypeptide(L)'
;MQVQALPSASQTSAGLTISDEHKTSLAASFELMRVNYGNQFTAAYPNVESSTAAMRLWLKNLNDFPASLIQQAAQEVIRHERYLPNLATFRSYCENAYAAFGLPDAQSAYIEACRAPQPKKSFNWSHAAVYFAGVATDWFFISSESRDQVFPVFKRNYEMLCERVIKGEKLDVPLEKALPETIEKPLSRKENQAHLKQLREQLKL
;
A
#
# COMPACT_ATOMS: atom_id res chain seq x y z
N MET A 1 36.74 49.72 -0.59
CA MET A 1 36.18 48.63 -1.41
C MET A 1 36.50 47.32 -0.71
N GLN A 2 35.64 46.89 0.22
CA GLN A 2 35.77 45.61 0.93
C GLN A 2 34.80 44.63 0.26
N VAL A 3 35.31 43.49 -0.20
CA VAL A 3 34.50 42.43 -0.81
C VAL A 3 34.24 41.39 0.29
N GLN A 4 32.98 41.28 0.70
CA GLN A 4 32.50 40.27 1.64
C GLN A 4 32.61 38.88 1.01
N ALA A 5 33.21 37.93 1.74
CA ALA A 5 33.15 36.52 1.41
C ALA A 5 31.80 35.96 1.89
N LEU A 6 31.01 35.44 0.94
CA LEU A 6 29.81 34.66 1.22
C LEU A 6 30.20 33.30 1.84
N PRO A 7 29.53 32.83 2.91
CA PRO A 7 29.68 31.45 3.35
C PRO A 7 28.91 30.54 2.38
N SER A 8 29.63 29.65 1.69
CA SER A 8 29.05 28.52 0.97
C SER A 8 28.38 27.59 1.96
N ALA A 9 27.05 27.69 2.06
CA ALA A 9 26.23 26.66 2.69
C ALA A 9 26.26 25.42 1.79
N SER A 10 27.18 24.50 2.10
CA SER A 10 27.08 23.11 1.62
C SER A 10 25.81 22.51 2.22
N GLN A 11 24.74 22.48 1.43
CA GLN A 11 23.55 21.70 1.73
C GLN A 11 23.93 20.22 1.59
N THR A 12 24.27 19.58 2.70
CA THR A 12 24.41 18.12 2.77
C THR A 12 23.02 17.52 2.60
N SER A 13 22.87 16.68 1.58
CA SER A 13 21.66 15.93 1.25
C SER A 13 21.04 15.27 2.49
N ALA A 14 19.74 15.47 2.69
CA ALA A 14 18.95 14.79 3.70
C ALA A 14 19.20 13.27 3.64
N GLY A 15 19.87 12.74 4.66
CA GLY A 15 20.08 11.31 4.82
C GLY A 15 18.74 10.63 5.03
N LEU A 16 18.40 9.71 4.14
CA LEU A 16 17.31 8.76 4.34
C LEU A 16 17.60 7.99 5.64
N THR A 17 16.88 8.30 6.71
CA THR A 17 17.03 7.60 7.99
C THR A 17 16.49 6.18 7.83
N ILE A 18 17.39 5.25 7.57
CA ILE A 18 17.08 3.82 7.56
C ILE A 18 16.52 3.43 8.94
N SER A 19 15.27 2.95 8.98
CA SER A 19 14.60 2.53 10.21
C SER A 19 15.29 1.30 10.84
N ASP A 20 15.36 1.25 12.17
CA ASP A 20 15.93 0.12 12.91
C ASP A 20 15.13 -1.18 12.73
N GLU A 21 13.84 -1.07 12.39
CA GLU A 21 12.98 -2.20 12.06
C GLU A 21 13.46 -2.91 10.79
N HIS A 22 13.82 -2.15 9.73
CA HIS A 22 14.37 -2.70 8.49
C HIS A 22 15.71 -3.40 8.71
N LYS A 23 16.60 -2.82 9.55
CA LYS A 23 17.87 -3.45 9.91
C LYS A 23 17.64 -4.81 10.59
N THR A 24 16.73 -4.84 11.54
CA THR A 24 16.40 -6.05 12.32
C THR A 24 15.79 -7.13 11.41
N SER A 25 14.85 -6.74 10.55
CA SER A 25 14.22 -7.65 9.59
C SER A 25 15.22 -8.25 8.59
N LEU A 26 16.09 -7.41 8.03
CA LEU A 26 17.11 -7.86 7.08
C LEU A 26 18.15 -8.76 7.77
N ALA A 27 18.56 -8.44 9.00
CA ALA A 27 19.46 -9.28 9.78
C ALA A 27 18.85 -10.68 10.02
N ALA A 28 17.58 -10.75 10.43
CA ALA A 28 16.87 -12.02 10.60
C ALA A 28 16.79 -12.81 9.28
N SER A 29 16.57 -12.12 8.16
CA SER A 29 16.52 -12.72 6.82
C SER A 29 17.87 -13.28 6.39
N PHE A 30 18.97 -12.56 6.66
CA PHE A 30 20.33 -13.03 6.40
C PHE A 30 20.69 -14.23 7.27
N GLU A 31 20.27 -14.24 8.53
CA GLU A 31 20.48 -15.38 9.41
C GLU A 31 19.72 -16.62 8.93
N LEU A 32 18.47 -16.45 8.48
CA LEU A 32 17.69 -17.53 7.88
C LEU A 32 18.39 -18.11 6.62
N MET A 33 18.88 -17.23 5.73
CA MET A 33 19.63 -17.65 4.55
C MET A 33 20.96 -18.34 4.92
N ARG A 34 21.65 -17.87 5.96
CA ARG A 34 22.90 -18.48 6.45
C ARG A 34 22.67 -19.92 6.90
N VAL A 35 21.60 -20.16 7.67
CA VAL A 35 21.24 -21.49 8.16
C VAL A 35 20.79 -22.40 7.01
N ASN A 36 19.97 -21.90 6.08
CA ASN A 36 19.41 -22.71 4.99
C ASN A 36 20.44 -23.06 3.90
N TYR A 37 21.28 -22.09 3.49
CA TYR A 37 22.19 -22.24 2.36
C TYR A 37 23.64 -22.60 2.76
N GLY A 38 23.95 -22.61 4.06
CA GLY A 38 25.20 -23.13 4.64
C GLY A 38 26.44 -22.72 3.87
N ASN A 39 27.08 -23.69 3.20
CA ASN A 39 28.31 -23.49 2.43
C ASN A 39 28.20 -22.39 1.35
N GLN A 40 27.05 -22.25 0.68
CA GLN A 40 26.89 -21.20 -0.33
C GLN A 40 26.93 -19.81 0.31
N PHE A 41 26.34 -19.67 1.50
CA PHE A 41 26.37 -18.42 2.25
C PHE A 41 27.80 -18.10 2.72
N THR A 42 28.51 -19.08 3.28
CA THR A 42 29.91 -18.89 3.71
C THR A 42 30.83 -18.59 2.54
N ALA A 43 30.59 -19.18 1.36
CA ALA A 43 31.36 -18.89 0.15
C ALA A 43 31.10 -17.47 -0.37
N ALA A 44 29.85 -17.00 -0.33
CA ALA A 44 29.49 -15.64 -0.75
C ALA A 44 29.92 -14.57 0.27
N TYR A 45 29.86 -14.89 1.57
CA TYR A 45 30.15 -13.98 2.68
C TYR A 45 31.11 -14.64 3.70
N PRO A 46 32.43 -14.71 3.40
CA PRO A 46 33.38 -15.47 4.22
C PRO A 46 33.64 -14.88 5.60
N ASN A 47 33.37 -13.58 5.80
CA ASN A 47 33.64 -12.87 7.04
C ASN A 47 32.53 -11.87 7.39
N VAL A 48 32.54 -11.39 8.63
CA VAL A 48 31.50 -10.47 9.14
C VAL A 48 31.47 -9.16 8.36
N GLU A 49 32.62 -8.65 7.91
CA GLU A 49 32.71 -7.41 7.13
C GLU A 49 32.00 -7.53 5.78
N SER A 50 32.19 -8.64 5.06
CA SER A 50 31.55 -8.92 3.77
C SER A 50 30.04 -9.05 3.90
N SER A 51 29.57 -9.79 4.92
CA SER A 51 28.14 -9.91 5.23
C SER A 51 27.53 -8.56 5.60
N THR A 52 28.21 -7.76 6.42
CA THR A 52 27.75 -6.42 6.82
C THR A 52 27.72 -5.44 5.64
N ALA A 53 28.68 -5.54 4.72
CA ALA A 53 28.68 -4.75 3.49
C ALA A 53 27.50 -5.13 2.57
N ALA A 54 27.24 -6.43 2.42
CA ALA A 54 26.10 -6.93 1.66
C ALA A 54 24.76 -6.50 2.27
N MET A 55 24.60 -6.62 3.60
CA MET A 55 23.40 -6.14 4.30
C MET A 55 23.18 -4.64 4.08
N ARG A 56 24.23 -3.80 4.16
CA ARG A 56 24.11 -2.36 3.87
C ARG A 56 23.63 -2.09 2.43
N LEU A 57 24.16 -2.83 1.47
CA LEU A 57 23.74 -2.73 0.07
C LEU A 57 22.26 -3.13 -0.09
N TRP A 58 21.87 -4.27 0.47
CA TRP A 58 20.50 -4.77 0.39
C TRP A 58 19.52 -3.82 1.05
N LEU A 59 19.86 -3.29 2.24
CA LEU A 59 19.00 -2.37 2.96
C LEU A 59 18.74 -1.09 2.15
N LYS A 60 19.77 -0.52 1.51
CA LYS A 60 19.60 0.65 0.64
C LYS A 60 18.61 0.40 -0.51
N ASN A 61 18.55 -0.83 -1.03
CA ASN A 61 17.71 -1.17 -2.20
C ASN A 61 16.36 -1.80 -1.83
N LEU A 62 16.16 -2.21 -0.58
CA LEU A 62 14.91 -2.79 -0.08
C LEU A 62 14.14 -1.83 0.84
N ASN A 63 14.62 -0.60 1.02
CA ASN A 63 13.97 0.40 1.88
C ASN A 63 12.60 0.86 1.36
N ASP A 64 12.29 0.61 0.07
CA ASP A 64 10.96 0.80 -0.49
C ASP A 64 9.94 -0.25 -0.02
N PHE A 65 10.41 -1.35 0.61
CA PHE A 65 9.56 -2.41 1.12
C PHE A 65 9.46 -2.34 2.65
N PRO A 66 8.33 -2.74 3.23
CA PRO A 66 8.15 -2.79 4.66
C PRO A 66 8.95 -3.95 5.26
N ALA A 67 9.40 -3.75 6.48
CA ALA A 67 10.25 -4.71 7.19
C ALA A 67 9.57 -6.10 7.33
N SER A 68 8.26 -6.16 7.56
CA SER A 68 7.52 -7.43 7.66
C SER A 68 7.52 -8.22 6.35
N LEU A 69 7.42 -7.54 5.20
CA LEU A 69 7.42 -8.17 3.89
C LEU A 69 8.81 -8.74 3.54
N ILE A 70 9.89 -8.07 3.94
CA ILE A 70 11.26 -8.58 3.76
C ILE A 70 11.42 -9.95 4.43
N GLN A 71 10.90 -10.11 5.66
CA GLN A 71 10.91 -11.41 6.35
C GLN A 71 10.05 -12.46 5.64
N GLN A 72 8.86 -12.10 5.16
CA GLN A 72 8.00 -13.01 4.42
C GLN A 72 8.64 -13.45 3.09
N ALA A 73 9.25 -12.52 2.36
CA ALA A 73 9.99 -12.81 1.14
C ALA A 73 11.16 -13.77 1.42
N ALA A 74 11.87 -13.61 2.54
CA ALA A 74 12.92 -14.53 2.95
C ALA A 74 12.38 -15.95 3.21
N GLN A 75 11.19 -16.08 3.81
CA GLN A 75 10.52 -17.38 4.01
C GLN A 75 10.13 -18.02 2.66
N GLU A 76 9.64 -17.23 1.71
CA GLU A 76 9.26 -17.73 0.39
C GLU A 76 10.48 -18.15 -0.45
N VAL A 77 11.56 -17.38 -0.36
CA VAL A 77 12.85 -17.71 -0.98
C VAL A 77 13.35 -19.07 -0.49
N ILE A 78 13.42 -19.33 0.81
CA ILE A 78 13.95 -20.61 1.29
C ILE A 78 13.08 -21.82 0.91
N ARG A 79 11.79 -21.60 0.62
CA ARG A 79 10.85 -22.65 0.17
C ARG A 79 11.02 -22.97 -1.31
N HIS A 80 11.36 -22.00 -2.14
CA HIS A 80 11.32 -22.12 -3.60
C HIS A 80 12.70 -22.09 -4.27
N GLU A 81 13.64 -21.31 -3.73
CA GLU A 81 14.98 -21.15 -4.29
C GLU A 81 15.96 -22.21 -3.75
N ARG A 82 16.54 -22.96 -4.69
CA ARG A 82 17.55 -24.00 -4.40
C ARG A 82 18.93 -23.42 -4.10
N TYR A 83 19.20 -22.20 -4.56
CA TYR A 83 20.48 -21.53 -4.41
C TYR A 83 20.31 -20.24 -3.61
N LEU A 84 21.41 -19.76 -3.02
CA LEU A 84 21.41 -18.49 -2.31
C LEU A 84 21.00 -17.37 -3.29
N PRO A 85 19.90 -16.64 -3.03
CA PRO A 85 19.45 -15.61 -3.95
C PRO A 85 20.43 -14.43 -3.96
N ASN A 86 20.52 -13.77 -5.11
CA ASN A 86 21.09 -12.43 -5.18
C ASN A 86 20.01 -11.38 -4.86
N LEU A 87 20.41 -10.11 -4.74
CA LEU A 87 19.51 -8.99 -4.43
C LEU A 87 18.35 -8.84 -5.42
N ALA A 88 18.59 -9.06 -6.72
CA ALA A 88 17.56 -8.92 -7.75
C ALA A 88 16.50 -10.02 -7.63
N THR A 89 16.93 -11.27 -7.42
CA THR A 89 16.03 -12.39 -7.15
C THR A 89 15.22 -12.10 -5.88
N PHE A 90 15.87 -11.73 -4.77
CA PHE A 90 15.17 -11.44 -3.51
C PHE A 90 14.15 -10.30 -3.66
N ARG A 91 14.50 -9.24 -4.39
CA ARG A 91 13.58 -8.14 -4.71
C ARG A 91 12.36 -8.61 -5.49
N SER A 92 12.52 -9.50 -6.47
CA SER A 92 11.38 -10.06 -7.19
C SER A 92 10.43 -10.86 -6.26
N TYR A 93 10.97 -11.52 -5.24
CA TYR A 93 10.15 -12.18 -4.21
C TYR A 93 9.41 -11.17 -3.34
N CYS A 94 10.02 -10.04 -2.98
CA CYS A 94 9.32 -8.95 -2.30
C CYS A 94 8.17 -8.41 -3.15
N GLU A 95 8.42 -8.15 -4.44
CA GLU A 95 7.41 -7.64 -5.37
C GLU A 95 6.25 -8.63 -5.57
N ASN A 96 6.57 -9.93 -5.72
CA ASN A 96 5.57 -10.99 -5.86
C ASN A 96 4.83 -11.32 -4.55
N ALA A 97 5.45 -11.08 -3.39
CA ALA A 97 4.80 -11.32 -2.10
C ALA A 97 3.55 -10.44 -1.95
N TYR A 98 3.55 -9.21 -2.45
CA TYR A 98 2.34 -8.37 -2.48
C TYR A 98 1.22 -8.99 -3.32
N ALA A 99 1.56 -9.52 -4.50
CA ALA A 99 0.60 -10.18 -5.36
C ALA A 99 -0.02 -11.44 -4.69
N ALA A 100 0.75 -12.15 -3.86
CA ALA A 100 0.22 -13.27 -3.07
C ALA A 100 -0.84 -12.84 -2.03
N PHE A 101 -0.77 -11.59 -1.55
CA PHE A 101 -1.82 -10.97 -0.72
C PHE A 101 -2.89 -10.25 -1.54
N GLY A 102 -2.87 -10.35 -2.88
CA GLY A 102 -3.77 -9.64 -3.78
C GLY A 102 -3.54 -8.12 -3.83
N LEU A 103 -2.42 -7.62 -3.30
CA LEU A 103 -2.09 -6.20 -3.26
C LEU A 103 -1.39 -5.79 -4.57
N PRO A 104 -1.96 -4.86 -5.36
CA PRO A 104 -1.26 -4.33 -6.53
C PRO A 104 -0.03 -3.49 -6.13
N ASP A 105 0.86 -3.21 -7.08
CA ASP A 105 1.97 -2.27 -6.84
C ASP A 105 1.45 -0.84 -6.59
N ALA A 106 2.22 0.00 -5.90
CA ALA A 106 1.79 1.36 -5.54
C ALA A 106 1.45 2.26 -6.74
N GLN A 107 2.17 2.15 -7.86
CA GLN A 107 1.85 2.85 -9.11
C GLN A 107 0.58 2.31 -9.75
N SER A 108 0.43 0.98 -9.85
CA SER A 108 -0.80 0.39 -10.39
C SER A 108 -2.02 0.73 -9.54
N ALA A 109 -1.89 0.67 -8.21
CA ALA A 109 -2.91 1.10 -7.25
C ALA A 109 -3.28 2.58 -7.43
N TYR A 110 -2.28 3.45 -7.62
CA TYR A 110 -2.51 4.87 -7.88
C TYR A 110 -3.23 5.10 -9.21
N ILE A 111 -2.83 4.41 -10.28
CA ILE A 111 -3.47 4.50 -11.60
C ILE A 111 -4.93 4.03 -11.51
N GLU A 112 -5.20 2.95 -10.79
CA GLU A 112 -6.56 2.46 -10.52
C GLU A 112 -7.38 3.50 -9.74
N ALA A 113 -6.81 4.10 -8.69
CA ALA A 113 -7.44 5.15 -7.90
C ALA A 113 -7.83 6.38 -8.76
N CYS A 114 -6.94 6.80 -9.66
CA CYS A 114 -7.20 7.89 -10.60
C CYS A 114 -8.29 7.53 -11.63
N ARG A 115 -8.33 6.29 -12.12
CA ARG A 115 -9.26 5.83 -13.16
C ARG A 115 -10.64 5.45 -12.64
N ALA A 116 -10.80 5.20 -11.34
CA ALA A 116 -12.07 4.75 -10.80
C ALA A 116 -13.18 5.80 -11.03
N PRO A 117 -14.35 5.43 -11.57
CA PRO A 117 -15.49 6.33 -11.70
C PRO A 117 -16.13 6.64 -10.34
N GLN A 118 -16.94 7.70 -10.28
CA GLN A 118 -17.83 7.94 -9.13
C GLN A 118 -19.10 7.08 -9.30
N PRO A 119 -19.60 6.41 -8.24
CA PRO A 119 -19.17 6.42 -6.84
C PRO A 119 -18.00 5.47 -6.56
N LYS A 120 -16.94 5.95 -5.88
CA LYS A 120 -15.74 5.16 -5.56
C LYS A 120 -16.02 3.92 -4.69
N LYS A 121 -17.09 3.92 -3.90
CA LYS A 121 -17.46 2.79 -3.00
C LYS A 121 -18.00 1.56 -3.74
N SER A 122 -18.66 1.76 -4.88
CA SER A 122 -19.27 0.68 -5.68
C SER A 122 -18.33 0.18 -6.79
N PHE A 123 -17.08 0.63 -6.80
CA PHE A 123 -16.10 0.22 -7.79
C PHE A 123 -15.50 -1.14 -7.43
N ASN A 124 -15.24 -1.97 -8.44
CA ASN A 124 -14.59 -3.26 -8.28
C ASN A 124 -13.08 -3.06 -8.11
N TRP A 125 -12.68 -2.72 -6.88
CA TRP A 125 -11.28 -2.54 -6.52
C TRP A 125 -10.50 -3.85 -6.60
N SER A 126 -9.28 -3.78 -7.13
CA SER A 126 -8.34 -4.91 -7.12
C SER A 126 -8.02 -5.37 -5.71
N HIS A 127 -7.92 -4.43 -4.76
CA HIS A 127 -7.82 -4.72 -3.34
C HIS A 127 -8.44 -3.60 -2.50
N ALA A 128 -9.02 -3.94 -1.34
CA ALA A 128 -9.59 -2.97 -0.41
C ALA A 128 -8.59 -1.88 0.03
N ALA A 129 -7.31 -2.26 0.13
CA ALA A 129 -6.21 -1.35 0.45
C ALA A 129 -6.11 -0.16 -0.54
N VAL A 130 -6.44 -0.35 -1.81
CA VAL A 130 -6.43 0.72 -2.83
C VAL A 130 -7.51 1.76 -2.51
N TYR A 131 -8.72 1.31 -2.18
CA TYR A 131 -9.82 2.18 -1.77
C TYR A 131 -9.47 2.96 -0.50
N PHE A 132 -8.98 2.28 0.53
CA PHE A 132 -8.62 2.93 1.80
C PHE A 132 -7.44 3.90 1.64
N ALA A 133 -6.48 3.61 0.74
CA ALA A 133 -5.40 4.54 0.43
C ALA A 133 -5.92 5.81 -0.24
N GLY A 134 -6.90 5.68 -1.13
CA GLY A 134 -7.59 6.82 -1.73
C GLY A 134 -8.37 7.66 -0.72
N VAL A 135 -9.05 7.02 0.23
CA VAL A 135 -9.73 7.71 1.34
C VAL A 135 -8.72 8.45 2.23
N ALA A 136 -7.61 7.81 2.60
CA ALA A 136 -6.58 8.40 3.45
C ALA A 136 -5.83 9.56 2.78
N THR A 137 -5.71 9.53 1.45
CA THR A 137 -5.03 10.57 0.66
C THR A 137 -5.98 11.69 0.23
N ASP A 138 -7.30 11.51 0.42
CA ASP A 138 -8.39 12.33 -0.09
C ASP A 138 -8.59 12.23 -1.62
N TRP A 139 -9.78 11.80 -2.02
CA TRP A 139 -10.20 11.69 -3.42
C TRP A 139 -10.23 13.05 -4.13
N PHE A 140 -10.48 14.14 -3.40
CA PHE A 140 -10.40 15.49 -3.98
C PHE A 140 -8.95 15.82 -4.32
N PHE A 141 -8.03 15.61 -3.37
CA PHE A 141 -6.60 15.85 -3.57
C PHE A 141 -6.02 15.01 -4.72
N ILE A 142 -6.45 13.74 -4.85
CA ILE A 142 -6.05 12.88 -5.98
C ILE A 142 -6.54 13.41 -7.34
N SER A 143 -7.68 14.09 -7.39
CA SER A 143 -8.27 14.58 -8.64
C SER A 143 -7.90 16.01 -8.98
N SER A 144 -7.52 16.84 -7.99
CA SER A 144 -7.20 18.25 -8.18
C SER A 144 -5.73 18.53 -8.48
N GLU A 145 -4.81 17.75 -7.91
CA GLU A 145 -3.37 18.04 -7.94
C GLU A 145 -2.57 17.16 -8.92
N SER A 146 -1.35 17.59 -9.22
CA SER A 146 -0.44 16.85 -10.12
C SER A 146 0.08 15.55 -9.50
N ARG A 147 0.39 14.57 -10.36
CA ARG A 147 0.95 13.27 -9.97
C ARG A 147 2.17 13.40 -9.05
N ASP A 148 3.07 14.35 -9.33
CA ASP A 148 4.33 14.50 -8.58
C ASP A 148 4.11 14.90 -7.12
N GLN A 149 3.00 15.57 -6.82
CA GLN A 149 2.62 15.94 -5.46
C GLN A 149 1.79 14.85 -4.77
N VAL A 150 0.83 14.25 -5.49
CA VAL A 150 -0.10 13.28 -4.92
C VAL A 150 0.55 11.91 -4.72
N PHE A 151 1.33 11.44 -5.71
CA PHE A 151 1.86 10.08 -5.72
C PHE A 151 2.73 9.74 -4.49
N PRO A 152 3.64 10.61 -4.02
CA PRO A 152 4.41 10.33 -2.80
C PRO A 152 3.53 10.16 -1.55
N VAL A 153 2.46 10.98 -1.43
CA VAL A 153 1.52 10.91 -0.31
C VAL A 153 0.68 9.64 -0.39
N PHE A 154 0.15 9.34 -1.58
CA PHE A 154 -0.61 8.12 -1.84
C PHE A 154 0.23 6.87 -1.58
N LYS A 155 1.46 6.82 -2.11
CA LYS A 155 2.40 5.69 -1.94
C LYS A 155 2.62 5.42 -0.45
N ARG A 156 2.91 6.45 0.34
CA ARG A 156 3.11 6.32 1.79
C ARG A 156 1.87 5.76 2.49
N ASN A 157 0.69 6.29 2.19
CA ASN A 157 -0.57 5.82 2.78
C ASN A 157 -0.89 4.37 2.37
N TYR A 158 -0.65 4.04 1.11
CA TYR A 158 -0.85 2.70 0.57
C TYR A 158 0.10 1.68 1.22
N GLU A 159 1.37 2.02 1.38
CA GLU A 159 2.37 1.17 2.05
C GLU A 159 2.00 0.87 3.50
N MET A 160 1.59 1.89 4.27
CA MET A 160 1.10 1.70 5.65
C MET A 160 -0.13 0.79 5.72
N LEU A 161 -1.04 0.86 4.73
CA LEU A 161 -2.20 -0.03 4.66
C LEU A 161 -1.81 -1.44 4.24
N CYS A 162 -0.87 -1.60 3.30
CA CYS A 162 -0.33 -2.90 2.93
C CYS A 162 0.32 -3.58 4.13
N GLU A 163 1.10 -2.84 4.94
CA GLU A 163 1.68 -3.37 6.17
C GLU A 163 0.63 -3.91 7.14
N ARG A 164 -0.47 -3.18 7.32
CA ARG A 164 -1.59 -3.58 8.17
C ARG A 164 -2.27 -4.85 7.65
N VAL A 165 -2.50 -4.93 6.33
CA VAL A 165 -3.06 -6.13 5.68
C VAL A 165 -2.13 -7.33 5.85
N ILE A 166 -0.82 -7.15 5.64
CA ILE A 166 0.19 -8.21 5.81
C ILE A 166 0.28 -8.66 7.28
N LYS A 167 0.07 -7.74 8.24
CA LYS A 167 -0.04 -8.07 9.68
C LYS A 167 -1.35 -8.81 10.04
N GLY A 168 -2.22 -9.07 9.06
CA GLY A 168 -3.45 -9.85 9.22
C GLY A 168 -4.71 -9.01 9.45
N GLU A 169 -4.65 -7.69 9.28
CA GLU A 169 -5.83 -6.84 9.37
C GLU A 169 -6.71 -6.99 8.12
N LYS A 170 -7.96 -7.41 8.31
CA LYS A 170 -8.94 -7.49 7.22
C LYS A 170 -9.49 -6.10 6.94
N LEU A 171 -9.06 -5.51 5.83
CA LEU A 171 -9.67 -4.33 5.27
C LEU A 171 -10.90 -4.75 4.47
N ASP A 172 -12.08 -4.56 5.03
CA ASP A 172 -13.34 -4.79 4.32
C ASP A 172 -13.83 -3.43 3.80
N VAL A 173 -13.93 -3.28 2.48
CA VAL A 173 -14.55 -2.07 1.91
C VAL A 173 -16.01 -2.10 2.32
N PRO A 174 -16.56 -1.05 2.94
CA PRO A 174 -17.98 -1.01 3.23
C PRO A 174 -18.75 -1.00 1.91
N LEU A 175 -19.15 -2.18 1.45
CA LEU A 175 -20.18 -2.33 0.45
C LEU A 175 -21.43 -1.70 1.07
N GLU A 176 -21.96 -0.67 0.43
CA GLU A 176 -23.30 -0.24 0.76
C GLU A 176 -24.18 -1.48 0.58
N LYS A 177 -24.78 -1.94 1.69
CA LYS A 177 -25.97 -2.80 1.61
C LYS A 177 -26.84 -2.13 0.57
N ALA A 178 -27.15 -2.84 -0.52
CA ALA A 178 -28.10 -2.38 -1.51
C ALA A 178 -29.20 -1.64 -0.76
N LEU A 179 -29.50 -0.40 -1.17
CA LEU A 179 -30.67 0.31 -0.66
C LEU A 179 -31.79 -0.74 -0.62
N PRO A 180 -32.47 -0.94 0.52
CA PRO A 180 -33.59 -1.86 0.53
C PRO A 180 -34.44 -1.48 -0.68
N GLU A 181 -34.85 -2.47 -1.46
CA GLU A 181 -35.88 -2.29 -2.47
C GLU A 181 -37.13 -1.83 -1.74
N THR A 182 -37.19 -0.54 -1.35
CA THR A 182 -38.45 0.13 -1.13
C THR A 182 -38.99 0.27 -2.54
N ILE A 183 -39.54 -0.84 -3.04
CA ILE A 183 -40.56 -0.83 -4.06
C ILE A 183 -41.67 -0.06 -3.38
N GLU A 184 -41.63 1.27 -3.49
CA GLU A 184 -42.81 2.08 -3.31
C GLU A 184 -43.77 1.58 -4.38
N LYS A 185 -44.60 0.59 -4.02
CA LYS A 185 -45.70 0.16 -4.87
C LYS A 185 -46.49 1.43 -5.14
N PRO A 186 -46.53 1.93 -6.40
CA PRO A 186 -47.32 3.10 -6.69
C PRO A 186 -48.76 2.78 -6.28
N LEU A 187 -49.31 3.58 -5.37
CA LEU A 187 -50.66 3.41 -4.88
C LEU A 187 -51.60 3.39 -6.09
N SER A 188 -52.53 2.43 -6.14
CA SER A 188 -53.43 2.32 -7.29
C SER A 188 -54.25 3.60 -7.46
N ARG A 189 -54.74 3.90 -8.67
CA ARG A 189 -55.54 5.12 -8.92
C ARG A 189 -56.69 5.33 -7.92
N LYS A 190 -57.32 4.24 -7.45
CA LYS A 190 -58.42 4.30 -6.48
C LYS A 190 -57.95 4.71 -5.09
N GLU A 191 -56.84 4.16 -4.63
CA GLU A 191 -56.26 4.46 -3.32
C GLU A 191 -55.68 5.88 -3.27
N ASN A 192 -55.05 6.33 -4.37
CA ASN A 192 -54.61 7.71 -4.51
C ASN A 192 -55.77 8.71 -4.45
N GLN A 193 -56.90 8.41 -5.10
CA GLN A 193 -58.10 9.24 -5.03
C GLN A 193 -58.72 9.28 -3.62
N ALA A 194 -58.68 8.17 -2.89
CA ALA A 194 -59.16 8.11 -1.50
C ALA A 194 -58.28 8.95 -0.56
N HIS A 195 -56.95 8.83 -0.67
CA HIS A 195 -56.02 9.69 0.07
C HIS A 195 -56.18 11.17 -0.26
N LEU A 196 -56.40 11.51 -1.54
CA LEU A 196 -56.59 12.91 -1.96
C LEU A 196 -57.91 13.50 -1.43
N LYS A 197 -58.97 12.69 -1.31
CA LYS A 197 -60.23 13.09 -0.63
C LYS A 197 -60.01 13.30 0.87
N GLN A 198 -59.32 12.37 1.53
CA GLN A 198 -58.97 12.50 2.96
C GLN A 198 -58.14 13.76 3.23
N LEU A 199 -57.15 14.06 2.37
CA LEU A 199 -56.35 15.28 2.47
C LEU A 199 -57.21 16.54 2.30
N ARG A 200 -58.16 16.53 1.34
CA ARG A 200 -59.08 17.67 1.12
C ARG A 200 -60.00 17.92 2.32
N GLU A 201 -60.55 16.86 2.89
CA GLU A 201 -61.38 16.94 4.10
C GLU A 201 -60.58 17.46 5.31
N GLN A 202 -59.32 17.01 5.48
CA GLN A 202 -58.43 17.51 6.54
C GLN A 202 -58.03 18.98 6.34
N LEU A 203 -57.84 19.41 5.09
CA LEU A 203 -57.47 20.79 4.76
C LEU A 203 -58.68 21.73 4.60
N LYS A 204 -59.92 21.24 4.79
CA LYS A 204 -61.18 22.00 4.69
C LYS A 204 -61.32 22.79 3.37
N LEU A 205 -60.90 22.18 2.26
CA LEU A 205 -61.09 22.66 0.88
C LEU A 205 -62.22 21.86 0.21
#